data_AF-A0A5K1D868-F1
#
_entry.id   AF-A0A5K1D868-F1
#
_cell.length_a   1.000
_cell.length_b   1.000
_cell.length_c   1.000
_cell.angle_alpha   90.00
_cell.angle_beta   90.00
_cell.angle_gamma   90.00
#
_symmetry.space_group_name_H-M   'P 1'
#
loop_
_entity.id
_entity.type
_entity.pdbx_description
1 polymer ?
#
loop_
_entity_poly.entity_id
_entity_poly.type
_entity_poly.pdbx_seq_one_letter_code
_entity_poly.pdbx_strand_id
1 'polypeptide(L)'
;GFRERLLADPKFLHRLAIEEAISITTTLLAQYERRKEHFFEEIDYVITDTVRGSVVDFFTVWLPAPTLSFLSFEETGVGSGNIDMLKGFLGSIPDNAFQTSIPGKDWNLTHRVASVLVGGIKLFGVGFISSIGAVASSNTLYAVRKYLNPALVGKVRQKRSPILKTALVYACFLGVSANLRYQ
;
A
#
# COMPACT_ATOMS: atom_id res chain seq x y z
N GLY A 1 -9.92 2.51 13.58
CA GLY A 1 -9.74 2.13 12.16
C GLY A 1 -10.00 0.66 11.81
N PHE A 2 -9.46 -0.32 12.54
CA PHE A 2 -9.62 -1.75 12.20
C PHE A 2 -11.00 -2.31 12.58
N ARG A 3 -11.43 -2.01 13.81
CA ARG A 3 -12.70 -2.46 14.37
C ARG A 3 -13.87 -1.95 13.52
N GLU A 4 -13.78 -0.72 13.05
CA GLU A 4 -14.75 -0.02 12.22
C GLU A 4 -14.85 -0.65 10.83
N ARG A 5 -13.73 -1.17 10.29
CA ARG A 5 -13.72 -1.97 9.04
C ARG A 5 -14.32 -3.35 9.25
N LEU A 6 -13.99 -4.02 10.36
CA LEU A 6 -14.55 -5.33 10.69
C LEU A 6 -16.06 -5.25 10.96
N LEU A 7 -16.53 -4.15 11.56
CA LEU A 7 -17.94 -3.88 11.76
C LEU A 7 -18.66 -3.48 10.47
N ALA A 8 -17.98 -2.79 9.55
CA ALA A 8 -18.51 -2.46 8.23
C ALA A 8 -18.59 -3.68 7.29
N ASP A 9 -17.58 -4.54 7.33
CA ASP A 9 -17.48 -5.77 6.55
C ASP A 9 -16.97 -6.92 7.44
N PRO A 10 -17.85 -7.83 7.91
CA PRO A 10 -17.45 -8.96 8.74
C PRO A 10 -16.56 -9.96 8.00
N LYS A 11 -16.53 -9.94 6.66
CA LYS A 11 -15.68 -10.79 5.83
C LYS A 11 -14.34 -10.12 5.51
N PHE A 12 -14.10 -8.90 5.98
CA PHE A 12 -12.88 -8.13 5.70
C PHE A 12 -11.61 -8.92 6.01
N LEU A 13 -11.54 -9.53 7.19
CA LEU A 13 -10.38 -10.32 7.61
C LEU A 13 -10.12 -11.54 6.73
N HIS A 14 -11.17 -12.23 6.29
CA HIS A 14 -11.03 -13.36 5.37
C HIS A 14 -10.52 -12.91 4.00
N ARG A 15 -11.04 -11.80 3.47
CA ARG A 15 -10.58 -11.23 2.20
C ARG A 15 -9.12 -10.80 2.27
N LEU A 16 -8.76 -10.10 3.34
CA LEU A 16 -7.40 -9.65 3.59
C LEU A 16 -6.42 -10.83 3.71
N ALA A 17 -6.79 -11.87 4.47
CA ALA A 17 -5.95 -13.05 4.64
C ALA A 17 -5.76 -13.83 3.32
N ILE A 18 -6.82 -13.95 2.51
CA ILE A 18 -6.75 -14.61 1.21
C ILE A 18 -5.86 -13.81 0.25
N GLU A 19 -6.05 -12.49 0.16
CA GLU A 19 -5.23 -11.65 -0.73
C GLU A 19 -3.76 -11.70 -0.33
N GLU A 20 -3.42 -11.51 0.95
CA GLU A 20 -2.05 -11.60 1.44
C GLU A 20 -1.42 -12.98 1.18
N ALA A 21 -2.17 -14.06 1.39
CA ALA A 21 -1.69 -15.41 1.13
C ALA A 21 -1.35 -15.62 -0.36
N ILE A 22 -2.24 -15.15 -1.26
CA ILE A 22 -2.01 -15.21 -2.71
C ILE A 22 -0.82 -14.33 -3.08
N SER A 23 -0.75 -13.11 -2.56
CA SER A 23 0.30 -12.13 -2.83
C SER A 23 1.69 -12.64 -2.42
N ILE A 24 1.83 -13.12 -1.18
CA ILE A 24 3.09 -13.67 -0.66
C ILE A 24 3.50 -14.91 -1.45
N THR A 25 2.57 -15.85 -1.66
CA THR A 25 2.87 -17.11 -2.37
C THR A 25 3.29 -16.83 -3.82
N THR A 26 2.54 -15.99 -4.53
CA THR A 26 2.83 -15.63 -5.93
C THR A 26 4.15 -14.87 -6.03
N THR A 27 4.43 -13.97 -5.10
CA THR A 27 5.70 -13.23 -5.05
C THR A 27 6.87 -14.18 -4.83
N LEU A 28 6.78 -15.09 -3.88
CA LEU A 28 7.83 -16.07 -3.61
C LEU A 28 8.07 -17.01 -4.80
N LEU A 29 7.00 -17.49 -5.44
CA LEU A 29 7.10 -18.31 -6.66
C LEU A 29 7.78 -17.54 -7.80
N ALA A 30 7.38 -16.29 -8.05
CA ALA A 30 7.98 -15.45 -9.08
C ALA A 30 9.47 -15.12 -8.77
N GLN A 31 9.81 -14.90 -7.49
CA GLN A 31 11.19 -14.71 -7.04
C GLN A 31 12.03 -15.98 -7.29
N TYR A 32 11.48 -17.14 -6.96
CA TYR A 32 12.13 -18.44 -7.15
C TYR A 32 12.39 -18.71 -8.63
N GLU A 33 11.39 -18.52 -9.50
CA GLU A 33 11.53 -18.73 -10.94
C GLU A 33 12.51 -17.75 -11.59
N ARG A 34 12.54 -16.49 -11.12
CA ARG A 34 13.43 -15.45 -11.66
C ARG A 34 14.89 -15.65 -11.24
N ARG A 35 15.14 -16.05 -9.99
CA ARG A 35 16.51 -16.17 -9.43
C ARG A 35 17.10 -17.57 -9.55
N LYS A 36 16.26 -18.62 -9.65
CA LYS A 36 16.65 -20.03 -9.82
C LYS A 36 17.72 -20.45 -8.81
N GLU A 37 18.89 -20.86 -9.28
CA GLU A 37 20.01 -21.34 -8.45
C GLU A 37 20.53 -20.25 -7.48
N HIS A 38 20.38 -18.98 -7.82
CA HIS A 38 20.80 -17.85 -6.97
C HIS A 38 19.77 -17.45 -5.90
N PHE A 39 18.63 -18.15 -5.81
CA PHE A 39 17.55 -17.76 -4.89
C PHE A 39 18.02 -17.70 -3.43
N PHE A 40 18.75 -18.72 -2.97
CA PHE A 40 19.27 -18.75 -1.61
C PHE A 40 20.46 -17.81 -1.39
N GLU A 41 21.22 -17.51 -2.44
CA GLU A 41 22.33 -16.54 -2.38
C GLU A 41 21.82 -15.09 -2.23
N GLU A 42 20.61 -14.83 -2.71
CA GLU A 42 19.94 -13.52 -2.69
C GLU A 42 18.73 -13.50 -1.73
N ILE A 43 18.72 -14.38 -0.71
CA ILE A 43 17.60 -14.54 0.22
C ILE A 43 17.23 -13.24 0.96
N ASP A 44 18.21 -12.38 1.22
CA ASP A 44 18.02 -11.04 1.79
C ASP A 44 17.20 -10.11 0.88
N TYR A 45 17.44 -10.15 -0.43
CA TYR A 45 16.62 -9.44 -1.41
C TYR A 45 15.23 -10.06 -1.55
N VAL A 46 15.13 -11.38 -1.51
CA VAL A 46 13.83 -12.08 -1.53
C VAL A 46 12.98 -11.66 -0.35
N ILE A 47 13.52 -11.70 0.87
CA ILE A 47 12.81 -11.28 2.09
C ILE A 47 12.41 -9.81 1.98
N THR A 48 13.33 -8.93 1.57
CA THR A 48 13.06 -7.49 1.45
C THR A 48 11.92 -7.20 0.46
N ASP A 49 11.93 -7.85 -0.71
CA ASP A 49 10.88 -7.69 -1.72
C ASP A 49 9.54 -8.27 -1.27
N THR A 50 9.55 -9.44 -0.60
CA THR A 50 8.32 -10.06 -0.08
C THR A 50 7.70 -9.23 1.03
N VAL A 51 8.49 -8.72 1.98
CA VAL A 51 8.00 -7.82 3.04
C VAL A 51 7.44 -6.54 2.45
N ARG A 52 8.15 -5.93 1.50
CA ARG A 52 7.66 -4.76 0.77
C ARG A 52 6.32 -5.06 0.06
N GLY A 53 6.25 -6.18 -0.64
CA GLY A 53 5.06 -6.63 -1.36
C GLY A 53 3.86 -6.80 -0.44
N SER A 54 4.03 -7.52 0.67
CA SER A 54 2.98 -7.73 1.68
C SER A 54 2.51 -6.42 2.31
N VAL A 55 3.42 -5.52 2.71
CA VAL A 55 3.02 -4.21 3.26
C VAL A 55 2.19 -3.41 2.25
N VAL A 56 2.60 -3.41 0.97
CA VAL A 56 1.85 -2.70 -0.08
C VAL A 56 0.49 -3.36 -0.31
N ASP A 57 0.44 -4.69 -0.42
CA ASP A 57 -0.77 -5.46 -0.64
C ASP A 57 -1.80 -5.20 0.48
N PHE A 58 -1.36 -5.24 1.73
CA PHE A 58 -2.16 -4.92 2.89
C PHE A 58 -2.85 -3.55 2.73
N PHE A 59 -2.09 -2.52 2.34
CA PHE A 59 -2.64 -1.18 2.17
C PHE A 59 -3.57 -1.06 0.97
N THR A 60 -3.36 -1.85 -0.10
CA THR A 60 -4.28 -1.88 -1.25
C THR A 60 -5.65 -2.44 -0.89
N VAL A 61 -5.72 -3.38 0.05
CA VAL A 61 -6.99 -3.91 0.56
C VAL A 61 -7.54 -3.03 1.69
N TRP A 62 -6.68 -2.53 2.57
CA TRP A 62 -7.06 -1.81 3.78
C TRP A 62 -7.61 -0.41 3.53
N LEU A 63 -6.94 0.37 2.69
CA LEU A 63 -7.29 1.79 2.50
C LEU A 63 -8.66 1.99 1.84
N PRO A 64 -9.04 1.19 0.82
CA PRO A 64 -10.38 1.23 0.23
C PRO A 64 -11.43 0.46 1.03
N ALA A 65 -11.06 -0.26 2.10
CA ALA A 65 -12.05 -1.00 2.88
C ALA A 65 -13.02 -0.05 3.58
N PRO A 66 -14.35 -0.31 3.49
CA PRO A 66 -15.37 0.56 4.06
C PRO A 66 -15.19 0.67 5.57
N THR A 67 -15.36 1.87 6.12
CA THR A 67 -15.41 2.06 7.58
C THR A 67 -16.76 2.60 8.00
N LEU A 68 -17.21 2.17 9.18
CA LEU A 68 -18.27 2.86 9.90
C LEU A 68 -17.65 3.96 10.75
N SER A 69 -17.86 5.21 10.37
CA SER A 69 -17.65 6.32 11.29
C SER A 69 -18.83 6.37 12.26
N PHE A 70 -18.66 5.76 13.43
CA PHE A 70 -19.48 6.14 14.58
C PHE A 70 -19.19 7.61 14.79
N LEU A 71 -20.17 8.47 14.56
CA LEU A 71 -20.04 9.92 14.73
C LEU A 71 -19.33 10.19 16.05
N SER A 72 -18.08 10.65 15.99
CA SER A 72 -17.51 11.46 17.06
C SER A 72 -18.24 12.80 16.98
N PHE A 73 -19.44 12.81 17.56
CA PHE A 73 -20.29 14.00 17.77
C PHE A 73 -19.70 14.94 18.85
N GLU A 74 -18.40 14.81 19.12
CA GLU A 74 -17.64 15.57 20.11
C GLU A 74 -16.24 15.83 19.55
N GLU A 75 -16.15 16.84 18.69
CA GLU A 75 -14.99 17.73 18.71
C GLU A 75 -15.49 19.16 18.43
N THR A 76 -16.49 19.57 19.22
CA THR A 76 -16.67 20.98 19.58
C THR A 76 -15.43 21.44 20.34
N GLY A 77 -14.37 21.85 19.64
CA GLY A 77 -13.13 22.23 20.34
C GLY A 77 -11.97 22.70 19.47
N VAL A 78 -12.03 23.96 19.04
CA VAL A 78 -10.86 24.87 18.89
C VAL A 78 -9.73 24.42 17.95
N GLY A 79 -9.88 24.73 16.65
CA GLY A 79 -8.77 24.70 15.71
C GLY A 79 -9.12 25.23 14.32
N SER A 80 -9.25 26.55 14.15
CA SER A 80 -9.49 27.16 12.84
C SER A 80 -8.29 27.00 11.90
N GLY A 81 -8.22 25.90 11.16
CA GLY A 81 -7.13 25.65 10.21
C GLY A 81 -7.58 24.88 8.97
N ASN A 82 -6.88 25.09 7.86
CA ASN A 82 -7.10 24.39 6.58
C ASN A 82 -7.09 22.85 6.73
N ILE A 83 -6.40 22.32 7.74
CA ILE A 83 -6.36 20.89 8.07
C ILE A 83 -7.70 20.34 8.56
N ASP A 84 -8.50 21.14 9.26
CA ASP A 84 -9.77 20.71 9.83
C ASP A 84 -10.87 20.70 8.76
N MET A 85 -10.84 21.70 7.88
CA MET A 85 -11.66 21.69 6.66
C MET A 85 -11.33 20.51 5.74
N LEU A 86 -10.04 20.17 5.59
CA LEU A 86 -9.63 19.00 4.81
C LEU A 86 -10.11 17.69 5.46
N LYS A 87 -10.01 17.57 6.79
CA LYS A 87 -10.53 16.40 7.53
C LYS A 87 -12.05 16.28 7.40
N GLY A 88 -12.79 17.38 7.55
CA GLY A 88 -14.24 17.42 7.35
C GLY A 88 -14.65 17.04 5.92
N PHE A 89 -13.92 17.53 4.92
CA PHE A 89 -14.13 17.16 3.52
C PHE A 89 -13.83 15.68 3.25
N LEU A 90 -12.68 15.18 3.73
CA LEU A 90 -12.32 13.76 3.60
C LEU A 90 -13.31 12.84 4.34
N GLY A 91 -13.82 13.27 5.49
CA GLY A 91 -14.86 12.54 6.23
C GLY A 91 -16.25 12.59 5.59
N SER A 92 -16.48 13.51 4.64
CA SER A 92 -17.73 13.60 3.87
C SER A 92 -17.79 12.57 2.73
N ILE A 93 -16.63 12.14 2.22
CA ILE A 93 -16.45 11.23 1.09
C ILE A 93 -16.48 9.77 1.60
N PRO A 94 -17.06 8.81 0.84
CA PRO A 94 -16.99 7.40 1.23
C PRO A 94 -15.56 6.86 1.10
N ASP A 95 -15.22 5.80 1.84
CA ASP A 95 -13.90 5.14 1.71
C ASP A 95 -13.78 4.37 0.38
N ASN A 96 -14.93 3.97 -0.18
CA ASN A 96 -15.05 3.23 -1.42
C ASN A 96 -16.17 3.79 -2.31
N ALA A 97 -15.92 3.92 -3.61
CA ALA A 97 -16.84 4.49 -4.58
C ALA A 97 -18.11 3.67 -4.79
N PHE A 98 -18.12 2.37 -4.49
CA PHE A 98 -19.28 1.48 -4.57
C PHE A 98 -19.84 1.12 -3.19
N GLN A 99 -19.39 1.78 -2.12
CA GLN A 99 -19.97 1.60 -0.80
C GLN A 99 -21.47 1.90 -0.80
N THR A 100 -22.25 1.03 -0.14
CA THR A 100 -23.68 1.23 0.07
C THR A 100 -23.91 2.44 0.98
N SER A 101 -24.83 3.33 0.60
CA SER A 101 -25.19 4.50 1.40
C SER A 101 -25.70 4.07 2.77
N ILE A 102 -25.15 4.65 3.83
CA ILE A 102 -25.57 4.41 5.21
C ILE A 102 -26.81 5.28 5.47
N PRO A 103 -27.82 4.80 6.22
CA PRO A 103 -28.97 5.63 6.59
C PRO A 103 -28.54 6.98 7.16
N GLY A 104 -28.99 8.07 6.53
CA GLY A 104 -28.65 9.44 6.92
C GLY A 104 -27.47 10.09 6.18
N LYS A 105 -26.83 9.39 5.23
CA LYS A 105 -25.79 9.97 4.37
C LYS A 105 -25.92 9.48 2.92
N ASP A 106 -26.37 10.39 2.06
CA ASP A 106 -26.50 10.11 0.62
C ASP A 106 -25.26 10.56 -0.14
N TRP A 107 -24.56 9.60 -0.73
CA TRP A 107 -23.40 9.87 -1.58
C TRP A 107 -23.79 9.92 -3.06
N ASN A 108 -23.80 11.13 -3.59
CA ASN A 108 -23.93 11.39 -5.03
C ASN A 108 -22.69 10.94 -5.82
N LEU A 109 -22.82 10.89 -7.15
CA LEU A 109 -21.76 10.49 -8.07
C LEU A 109 -20.44 11.27 -7.85
N THR A 110 -20.52 12.57 -7.56
CA THR A 110 -19.34 13.40 -7.28
C THR A 110 -18.54 12.91 -6.08
N HIS A 111 -19.20 12.48 -5.00
CA HIS A 111 -18.52 11.92 -3.83
C HIS A 111 -17.87 10.58 -4.13
N ARG A 112 -18.48 9.76 -4.99
CA ARG A 112 -17.94 8.46 -5.41
C ARG A 112 -16.70 8.65 -6.29
N VAL A 113 -16.73 9.59 -7.23
CA VAL A 113 -15.54 9.95 -8.03
C VAL A 113 -14.44 10.53 -7.12
N ALA A 114 -14.79 11.38 -6.16
CA ALA A 114 -13.84 11.91 -5.19
C ALA A 114 -13.20 10.81 -4.33
N SER A 115 -13.95 9.77 -3.95
CA SER A 115 -13.43 8.58 -3.26
C SER A 115 -12.35 7.88 -4.07
N VAL A 116 -12.58 7.67 -5.37
CA VAL A 116 -11.56 7.06 -6.25
C VAL A 116 -10.29 7.91 -6.29
N LEU A 117 -10.42 9.23 -6.45
CA LEU A 117 -9.26 10.13 -6.52
C LEU A 117 -8.48 10.16 -5.19
N VAL A 118 -9.19 10.29 -4.07
CA VAL A 118 -8.58 10.30 -2.73
C VAL A 118 -7.93 8.95 -2.41
N GLY A 119 -8.61 7.84 -2.69
CA GLY A 119 -8.06 6.49 -2.56
C GLY A 119 -6.80 6.30 -3.41
N GLY A 120 -6.82 6.81 -4.64
CA GLY A 120 -5.69 6.79 -5.56
C GLY A 120 -4.49 7.57 -5.04
N ILE A 121 -4.70 8.76 -4.47
CA ILE A 121 -3.63 9.56 -3.86
C ILE A 121 -3.02 8.83 -2.65
N LYS A 122 -3.85 8.21 -1.79
CA LYS A 122 -3.37 7.42 -0.65
C LYS A 122 -2.48 6.26 -1.12
N LEU A 123 -2.94 5.50 -2.12
CA LEU A 123 -2.19 4.35 -2.66
C LEU A 123 -0.96 4.75 -3.47
N PHE A 124 -1.01 5.90 -4.15
CA PHE A 124 0.18 6.52 -4.76
C PHE A 124 1.25 6.78 -3.70
N GLY A 125 0.88 7.38 -2.57
CA GLY A 125 1.80 7.63 -1.45
C GLY A 125 2.44 6.35 -0.92
N VAL A 126 1.63 5.30 -0.71
CA VAL A 126 2.13 3.97 -0.29
C VAL A 126 3.12 3.40 -1.31
N GLY A 127 2.80 3.45 -2.60
CA GLY A 127 3.69 3.00 -3.67
C GLY A 127 5.01 3.76 -3.74
N PHE A 128 4.94 5.08 -3.59
CA PHE A 128 6.12 5.94 -3.65
C PHE A 128 7.07 5.69 -2.47
N ILE A 129 6.52 5.69 -1.24
CA ILE A 129 7.30 5.48 -0.01
C ILE A 129 7.88 4.07 0.02
N SER A 130 7.08 3.05 -0.28
CA SER A 130 7.55 1.66 -0.30
C SER A 130 8.67 1.44 -1.32
N SER A 131 8.58 2.06 -2.49
CA SER A 131 9.61 1.93 -3.53
C SER A 131 10.93 2.59 -3.13
N ILE A 132 10.89 3.79 -2.53
CA ILE A 132 12.09 4.44 -1.99
C ILE A 132 12.68 3.61 -0.85
N GLY A 133 11.85 3.13 0.08
CA GLY A 133 12.26 2.29 1.19
C GLY A 133 12.96 1.01 0.74
N ALA A 134 12.43 0.35 -0.29
CA ALA A 134 13.01 -0.85 -0.89
C ALA A 134 14.41 -0.65 -1.46
N VAL A 135 14.59 0.49 -2.13
CA VAL A 135 15.89 0.80 -2.73
C VAL A 135 16.88 1.21 -1.65
N ALA A 136 16.44 1.96 -0.64
CA ALA A 136 17.27 2.27 0.51
C ALA A 136 17.72 1.00 1.25
N SER A 137 16.79 0.07 1.55
CA SER A 137 17.11 -1.19 2.21
C SER A 137 18.04 -2.06 1.37
N SER A 138 17.78 -2.19 0.07
CA SER A 138 18.64 -2.94 -0.87
C SER A 138 20.05 -2.37 -0.94
N ASN A 139 20.20 -1.04 -0.95
CA ASN A 139 21.50 -0.38 -0.95
C ASN A 139 22.26 -0.59 0.36
N THR A 140 21.55 -0.53 1.50
CA THR A 140 22.13 -0.82 2.82
C THR A 140 22.58 -2.27 2.92
N LEU A 141 21.75 -3.22 2.51
CA LEU A 141 22.10 -4.66 2.48
C LEU A 141 23.33 -4.91 1.60
N TYR A 142 23.38 -4.28 0.43
CA TYR A 142 24.55 -4.34 -0.44
C TYR A 142 25.81 -3.79 0.23
N ALA A 143 25.70 -2.66 0.93
CA ALA A 143 26.83 -2.06 1.65
C ALA A 143 27.33 -2.96 2.79
N VAL A 144 26.41 -3.56 3.56
CA VAL A 144 26.72 -4.51 4.63
C VAL A 144 27.40 -5.77 4.07
N ARG A 145 26.85 -6.35 2.98
CA ARG A 145 27.43 -7.53 2.33
C ARG A 145 28.84 -7.24 1.80
N LYS A 146 29.05 -6.05 1.23
CA LYS A 146 30.37 -5.58 0.77
C LYS A 146 31.36 -5.41 1.92
N TYR A 147 30.90 -4.93 3.07
CA TYR A 147 31.73 -4.78 4.26
C TYR A 147 32.14 -6.14 4.86
N LEU A 148 31.20 -7.08 4.97
CA LEU A 148 31.45 -8.39 5.57
C LEU A 148 32.24 -9.33 4.65
N ASN A 149 31.93 -9.37 3.35
CA ASN A 149 32.53 -10.31 2.41
C ASN A 149 32.85 -9.64 1.05
N PRO A 150 33.94 -8.86 0.95
CA PRO A 150 34.28 -8.13 -0.26
C PRO A 150 34.60 -9.04 -1.48
N ALA A 151 35.03 -10.28 -1.26
CA ALA A 151 35.36 -11.24 -2.31
C ALA A 151 34.13 -11.74 -3.11
N LEU A 152 32.94 -11.76 -2.50
CA LEU A 152 31.68 -12.20 -3.15
C LEU A 152 31.05 -11.10 -4.01
N VAL A 153 31.33 -9.83 -3.71
CA VAL A 153 30.65 -8.68 -4.34
C VAL A 153 31.18 -8.36 -5.75
N GLY A 154 32.40 -8.81 -6.10
CA GLY A 154 33.02 -8.57 -7.41
C GLY A 154 32.26 -9.17 -8.60
N LYS A 155 31.41 -10.20 -8.38
CA LYS A 155 30.66 -10.87 -9.46
C LYS A 155 29.25 -10.30 -9.70
N VAL A 156 28.62 -9.67 -8.71
CA VAL A 156 27.21 -9.24 -8.79
C VAL A 156 27.15 -7.74 -9.05
N ARG A 157 27.31 -7.34 -10.32
CA ARG A 157 27.14 -5.95 -10.75
C ARG A 157 25.65 -5.69 -10.98
N GLN A 158 24.87 -5.45 -9.92
CA GLN A 158 23.47 -5.08 -10.09
C GLN A 158 23.34 -3.74 -10.83
N LYS A 159 22.61 -3.77 -11.95
CA LYS A 159 22.26 -2.58 -12.74
C LYS A 159 21.22 -1.80 -11.94
N ARG A 160 21.64 -0.73 -11.25
CA ARG A 160 20.74 0.11 -10.46
C ARG A 160 19.76 0.83 -11.38
N SER A 161 18.47 0.59 -11.19
CA SER A 161 17.42 1.35 -11.84
C SER A 161 17.32 2.76 -11.23
N PRO A 162 16.92 3.77 -12.00
CA PRO A 162 16.72 5.12 -11.49
C PRO A 162 15.56 5.16 -10.49
N ILE A 163 15.91 5.35 -9.21
CA ILE A 163 15.05 5.24 -8.02
C ILE A 163 13.75 6.03 -8.17
N LEU A 164 13.85 7.31 -8.54
CA LEU A 164 12.69 8.19 -8.66
C LEU A 164 11.76 7.75 -9.79
N LYS A 165 12.31 7.23 -10.90
CA LYS A 165 11.50 6.75 -12.02
C LYS A 165 10.75 5.48 -11.63
N THR A 166 11.41 4.53 -10.97
CA THR A 166 10.75 3.30 -10.51
C THR A 166 9.71 3.59 -9.44
N ALA A 167 9.99 4.50 -8.50
CA ALA A 167 9.04 4.90 -7.48
C ALA A 167 7.82 5.58 -8.07
N LEU A 168 8.01 6.50 -9.02
CA LEU A 168 6.90 7.19 -9.69
C LEU A 168 6.04 6.21 -10.49
N VAL A 169 6.64 5.32 -11.28
CA VAL A 169 5.90 4.33 -12.08
C VAL A 169 5.09 3.40 -11.18
N TYR A 170 5.69 2.91 -10.09
CA TYR A 170 5.01 2.02 -9.16
C TYR A 170 3.90 2.74 -8.38
N ALA A 171 4.13 3.99 -7.97
CA ALA A 171 3.12 4.84 -7.33
C ALA A 171 1.93 5.12 -8.25
N CYS A 172 2.18 5.44 -9.53
CA CYS A 172 1.12 5.60 -10.53
C CYS A 172 0.34 4.30 -10.75
N PHE A 173 1.04 3.17 -10.83
CA PHE A 173 0.40 1.85 -10.96
C PHE A 173 -0.54 1.57 -9.78
N LEU A 174 -0.11 1.80 -8.54
CA LEU A 174 -0.94 1.58 -7.36
C LEU A 174 -2.09 2.59 -7.25
N GLY A 175 -1.81 3.87 -7.48
CA GLY A 175 -2.80 4.94 -7.37
C GLY A 175 -3.91 4.87 -8.43
N VAL A 176 -3.62 4.28 -9.59
CA VAL A 176 -4.61 4.13 -10.68
C VAL A 176 -5.13 2.71 -10.75
N SER A 177 -4.28 1.74 -11.11
CA SER A 177 -4.73 0.38 -11.43
C SER A 177 -5.15 -0.40 -10.19
N ALA A 178 -4.31 -0.43 -9.14
CA ALA A 178 -4.67 -1.16 -7.93
C ALA A 178 -5.86 -0.51 -7.22
N ASN A 179 -5.86 0.82 -7.13
CA ASN A 179 -6.98 1.56 -6.58
C ASN A 179 -8.30 1.18 -7.28
N LEU A 180 -8.37 1.25 -8.61
CA LEU A 180 -9.59 0.89 -9.36
C LEU A 180 -10.03 -0.56 -9.16
N ARG A 181 -9.10 -1.50 -8.94
CA ARG A 181 -9.42 -2.90 -8.64
C ARG A 181 -10.13 -3.07 -7.28
N TYR A 182 -9.84 -2.18 -6.32
CA TYR A 182 -10.33 -2.28 -4.95
C TYR A 182 -11.42 -1.27 -4.59
N GLN A 183 -11.82 -0.41 -5.54
CA GLN A 183 -13.12 0.28 -5.48
C GLN A 183 -14.21 -0.76 -5.74
#